data_AF-A0A1E7HAQ8-F1
#
_entry.id   AF-A0A1E7HAQ8-F1
#
_cell.length_a   1.000
_cell.length_b   1.000
_cell.length_c   1.000
_cell.angle_alpha   90.00
_cell.angle_beta   90.00
_cell.angle_gamma   90.00
#
_symmetry.space_group_name_H-M   'P 1'
#
loop_
_entity.id
_entity.type
_entity.pdbx_description
1 polymer ?
#
loop_
_entity_poly.entity_id
_entity_poly.type
_entity_poly.pdbx_seq_one_letter_code
_entity_poly.pdbx_strand_id
1 'polypeptide(L)'
;MEHITSMTLLFSLFVLLFAATFFKALTLKRKKDSLVQQLIEKTSSFELIKDQLKNLQEQHDRAKTFQNSLAAAELTAQLQKPRLSATKSPAESLTPEKYRLVHTLTQKNMSIDEISSFLAISSHEAQQLVTLSKLAQ
;
A
#
# COMPACT_ATOMS: atom_id res chain seq x y z
N MET A 1 -50.74 -78.04 -25.27
CA MET A 1 -49.85 -77.05 -25.93
C MET A 1 -50.03 -75.64 -25.38
N GLU A 2 -51.26 -75.20 -25.07
CA GLU A 2 -51.54 -73.83 -24.61
C GLU A 2 -50.86 -73.40 -23.30
N HIS A 3 -50.66 -74.33 -22.36
CA HIS A 3 -49.93 -74.04 -21.11
C HIS A 3 -48.44 -73.78 -21.32
N ILE A 4 -47.82 -74.36 -22.35
CA ILE A 4 -46.40 -74.15 -22.63
C ILE A 4 -46.21 -72.77 -23.26
N THR A 5 -47.11 -72.37 -24.17
CA THR A 5 -47.08 -71.04 -24.79
C THR A 5 -47.33 -69.93 -23.77
N SER A 6 -48.27 -70.09 -22.84
CA SER A 6 -48.52 -69.08 -21.80
C SER A 6 -47.35 -68.90 -20.82
N MET A 7 -46.66 -69.98 -20.45
CA MET A 7 -45.46 -69.92 -19.61
C MET A 7 -44.28 -69.24 -20.32
N THR A 8 -44.09 -69.49 -21.61
CA THR A 8 -43.04 -68.80 -22.39
C THR A 8 -43.30 -67.29 -22.51
N LEU A 9 -44.56 -66.88 -22.66
CA LEU A 9 -44.94 -65.47 -22.71
C LEU A 9 -44.69 -64.76 -21.37
N LEU A 10 -45.08 -65.37 -20.25
CA LEU A 10 -44.83 -64.83 -18.92
C LEU A 10 -43.33 -64.68 -18.62
N PHE A 11 -42.52 -65.68 -19.01
CA PHE A 11 -41.07 -65.60 -18.86
C PHE A 11 -40.46 -64.47 -19.69
N SER A 12 -40.87 -64.33 -20.96
CA SER A 12 -40.39 -63.25 -21.83
C SER A 12 -40.73 -61.86 -21.29
N LEU A 13 -41.92 -61.70 -20.70
CA LEU A 13 -42.36 -60.46 -20.08
C LEU A 13 -41.54 -60.13 -18.82
N PHE A 14 -41.23 -61.14 -18.00
CA PHE A 14 -40.37 -60.97 -16.83
C PHE A 14 -38.95 -60.55 -17.22
N VAL A 15 -38.37 -61.18 -18.24
CA VAL A 15 -37.05 -60.81 -18.76
C VAL A 15 -37.03 -59.37 -19.29
N LEU A 16 -38.07 -58.96 -20.02
CA LEU A 16 -38.22 -57.58 -20.52
C LEU A 16 -38.31 -56.55 -19.38
N LEU A 17 -39.11 -56.83 -18.35
CA LEU A 17 -39.22 -55.97 -17.18
C LEU A 17 -37.88 -55.87 -16.43
N PHE A 18 -37.17 -56.99 -16.27
CA PHE A 18 -35.87 -57.00 -15.62
C PHE A 18 -34.80 -56.23 -16.42
N ALA A 19 -34.80 -56.37 -17.75
CA ALA A 19 -33.91 -55.60 -18.61
C ALA A 19 -34.21 -54.09 -18.54
N ALA A 20 -35.48 -53.70 -18.49
CA ALA A 20 -35.89 -52.30 -18.39
C ALA A 20 -35.49 -51.67 -17.04
N THR A 21 -35.66 -52.38 -15.93
CA THR A 21 -35.25 -51.90 -14.61
C THR A 21 -33.73 -51.82 -14.48
N PHE A 22 -33.01 -52.80 -15.02
CA PHE A 22 -31.54 -52.80 -15.06
C PHE A 22 -31.00 -51.62 -15.88
N PHE A 23 -31.57 -51.36 -17.06
CA PHE A 23 -31.18 -50.23 -17.90
C PHE A 23 -31.47 -48.89 -17.21
N LYS A 24 -32.63 -48.73 -16.57
CA LYS A 24 -32.92 -47.55 -15.76
C LYS A 24 -31.90 -47.37 -14.64
N ALA A 25 -31.61 -48.41 -13.87
CA ALA A 25 -30.62 -48.34 -12.78
C ALA A 25 -29.23 -47.90 -13.29
N LEU A 26 -28.80 -48.41 -14.45
CA LEU A 26 -27.53 -48.01 -15.06
C LEU A 26 -27.51 -46.53 -15.46
N THR A 27 -28.59 -46.04 -16.10
CA THR A 27 -28.69 -44.62 -16.50
C THR A 27 -28.74 -43.67 -15.31
N LEU A 28 -29.45 -44.05 -14.23
CA LEU A 28 -29.50 -43.30 -12.97
C LEU A 28 -28.12 -43.21 -12.31
N LYS A 29 -27.37 -44.32 -12.28
CA LYS A 29 -25.99 -44.32 -11.75
C LYS A 29 -25.08 -43.37 -12.53
N ARG A 30 -25.11 -43.43 -13.86
CA ARG A 30 -24.33 -42.52 -14.72
C ARG A 30 -24.68 -41.04 -14.50
N LYS A 31 -25.98 -40.72 -14.38
CA LYS A 31 -26.42 -39.35 -14.10
C LYS A 31 -25.95 -38.87 -12.72
N LYS A 32 -26.02 -39.73 -11.71
CA LYS A 32 -25.52 -39.43 -10.36
C LYS A 32 -24.01 -39.15 -10.39
N ASP A 33 -23.22 -40.00 -11.04
CA ASP A 33 -21.77 -39.85 -11.10
C ASP A 33 -21.39 -38.55 -11.83
N SER A 34 -22.10 -38.21 -12.91
CA SER A 34 -21.91 -36.93 -13.61
C SER A 34 -22.28 -35.71 -12.75
N LEU A 35 -23.38 -35.77 -11.99
CA LEU A 35 -23.76 -34.70 -11.06
C LEU A 35 -22.74 -34.52 -9.94
N VAL A 36 -22.21 -35.62 -9.39
CA VAL A 36 -21.17 -35.57 -8.36
C VAL A 36 -19.90 -34.94 -8.93
N GLN A 37 -19.49 -35.30 -10.15
CA GLN A 37 -18.35 -34.67 -10.81
C GLN A 37 -18.57 -33.16 -11.03
N GLN A 38 -19.75 -32.76 -11.51
CA GLN A 38 -20.07 -31.33 -11.67
C GLN A 38 -20.06 -30.59 -10.33
N LEU A 39 -20.56 -31.20 -9.25
CA LEU A 39 -20.49 -30.62 -7.91
C LEU A 39 -19.05 -30.42 -7.46
N ILE A 40 -18.18 -31.43 -7.66
CA ILE A 40 -16.76 -31.34 -7.30
C ILE A 40 -16.08 -30.24 -8.11
N GLU A 41 -16.30 -30.20 -9.43
CA GLU A 41 -15.72 -29.19 -10.31
C GLU A 41 -16.18 -27.78 -9.92
N LYS A 42 -17.48 -27.58 -9.69
CA LYS A 42 -18.02 -26.30 -9.26
C LYS A 42 -17.48 -25.87 -7.89
N THR A 43 -17.40 -26.79 -6.95
CA THR A 43 -16.86 -26.51 -5.61
C THR A 43 -15.38 -26.13 -5.70
N SER A 44 -14.59 -26.87 -6.48
CA SER A 44 -13.17 -26.56 -6.70
C SER A 44 -12.98 -25.21 -7.39
N SER A 45 -13.80 -24.90 -8.41
CA SER A 45 -13.75 -23.61 -9.10
C SER A 45 -14.13 -22.45 -8.16
N PHE A 46 -15.10 -22.67 -7.27
CA PHE A 46 -15.53 -21.66 -6.31
C PHE A 46 -14.43 -21.37 -5.27
N GLU A 47 -13.80 -22.41 -4.72
CA GLU A 47 -12.67 -22.24 -3.80
C GLU A 47 -11.50 -21.50 -4.48
N LEU A 48 -11.19 -21.85 -5.74
CA LEU A 48 -10.14 -21.16 -6.51
C LEU A 48 -10.47 -19.68 -6.72
N ILE A 49 -11.71 -19.36 -7.10
CA ILE A 49 -12.15 -17.96 -7.29
C ILE A 49 -12.09 -17.20 -5.97
N LYS A 50 -12.49 -17.82 -4.86
CA LYS A 50 -12.44 -17.23 -3.53
C LYS A 50 -11.01 -16.91 -3.09
N ASP A 51 -10.07 -17.82 -3.36
CA ASP A 51 -8.64 -17.58 -3.09
C ASP A 51 -8.07 -16.47 -3.97
N GLN A 52 -8.45 -16.43 -5.26
CA GLN A 52 -8.06 -15.34 -6.16
C GLN A 52 -8.59 -13.98 -5.69
N LEU A 53 -9.85 -13.93 -5.25
CA LEU A 53 -10.46 -12.70 -4.75
C LEU A 53 -9.76 -12.24 -3.47
N LYS A 54 -9.46 -13.17 -2.55
CA LYS A 54 -8.69 -12.85 -1.33
C LYS A 54 -7.31 -12.30 -1.67
N ASN A 55 -6.58 -12.93 -2.58
CA ASN A 55 -5.27 -12.45 -3.00
C ASN A 55 -5.35 -11.06 -3.66
N LEU A 56 -6.34 -10.84 -4.53
CA LEU A 56 -6.55 -9.55 -5.17
C LEU A 56 -6.90 -8.46 -4.15
N GLN A 57 -7.71 -8.79 -3.15
CA GLN A 57 -8.04 -7.90 -2.03
C GLN A 57 -6.79 -7.53 -1.22
N GLU A 58 -5.95 -8.52 -0.87
CA GLU A 58 -4.69 -8.28 -0.16
C GLU A 58 -3.73 -7.39 -0.98
N GLN A 59 -3.63 -7.60 -2.29
CA GLN A 59 -2.84 -6.75 -3.19
C GLN A 59 -3.38 -5.33 -3.24
N HIS A 60 -4.70 -5.17 -3.36
CA HIS A 60 -5.35 -3.87 -3.36
C HIS A 60 -5.10 -3.12 -2.05
N ASP A 61 -5.22 -3.79 -0.90
CA ASP A 61 -5.00 -3.16 0.41
C ASP A 61 -3.53 -2.78 0.62
N ARG A 62 -2.58 -3.58 0.11
CA ARG A 62 -1.16 -3.20 0.08
C ARG A 62 -0.91 -1.99 -0.80
N ALA A 63 -1.49 -1.95 -2.00
CA ALA A 63 -1.36 -0.82 -2.92
C ALA A 63 -1.94 0.47 -2.31
N LYS A 64 -3.11 0.39 -1.68
CA LYS A 64 -3.73 1.51 -0.96
C LYS A 64 -2.85 2.01 0.19
N THR A 65 -2.29 1.09 0.98
CA THR A 65 -1.38 1.44 2.08
C THR A 65 -0.12 2.12 1.57
N PHE A 66 0.46 1.62 0.49
CA PHE A 66 1.61 2.22 -0.18
C PHE A 66 1.29 3.62 -0.73
N GLN A 67 0.14 3.80 -1.36
CA GLN A 67 -0.28 5.11 -1.87
C GLN A 67 -0.44 6.13 -0.74
N ASN A 68 -1.02 5.71 0.39
CA ASN A 68 -1.14 6.56 1.57
C ASN A 68 0.22 6.95 2.15
N SER A 69 1.17 6.01 2.23
CA SER A 69 2.53 6.31 2.71
C SER A 69 3.27 7.24 1.75
N LEU A 70 3.07 7.08 0.43
CA LEU A 70 3.64 7.94 -0.59
C LEU A 70 3.07 9.37 -0.49
N ALA A 71 1.76 9.53 -0.32
CA ALA A 71 1.12 10.83 -0.12
C ALA A 71 1.66 11.54 1.15
N ALA A 72 1.86 10.81 2.24
CA ALA A 72 2.45 11.35 3.47
C ALA A 72 3.93 11.75 3.26
N ALA A 73 4.69 10.94 2.53
CA ALA A 73 6.08 11.23 2.18
C ALA A 73 6.18 12.45 1.24
N GLU A 74 5.24 12.60 0.30
CA GLU A 74 5.15 13.75 -0.60
C GLU A 74 4.93 15.03 0.20
N LEU A 75 3.98 15.04 1.14
CA LEU A 75 3.73 16.19 2.01
C LEU A 75 4.99 16.57 2.81
N THR A 76 5.68 15.56 3.37
CA THR A 76 6.95 15.77 4.09
C THR A 76 8.02 16.35 3.16
N ALA A 77 8.15 15.84 1.94
CA ALA A 77 9.10 16.34 0.95
C ALA A 77 8.77 17.77 0.52
N GLN A 78 7.49 18.11 0.33
CA GLN A 78 7.03 19.47 0.03
C GLN A 78 7.38 20.44 1.17
N LEU A 79 7.25 20.03 2.43
CA LEU A 79 7.65 20.85 3.59
C LEU A 79 9.18 21.02 3.72
N GLN A 80 9.97 20.07 3.21
CA GLN A 80 11.43 20.18 3.17
C GLN A 80 11.94 21.00 1.97
N LYS A 81 11.14 21.12 0.90
CA LYS A 81 11.49 21.82 -0.33
C LYS A 81 11.91 23.29 -0.12
N PRO A 82 11.26 24.11 0.72
CA PRO A 82 11.69 25.48 1.00
C PRO A 82 13.10 25.55 1.62
N ARG A 83 13.45 24.59 2.51
CA ARG A 83 14.78 24.55 3.14
C ARG A 83 15.88 24.27 2.13
N LEU A 84 15.67 23.31 1.24
CA LEU A 84 16.63 22.96 0.19
C LEU A 84 16.72 24.02 -0.92
N SER A 85 15.61 24.72 -1.19
CA SER A 85 15.57 25.83 -2.16
C SER A 85 16.29 27.07 -1.61
N ALA A 86 16.17 27.33 -0.30
CA ALA A 86 16.94 28.38 0.38
C ALA A 86 18.45 28.12 0.37
N THR A 87 18.90 26.85 0.40
CA THR A 87 20.32 26.50 0.31
C THR A 87 20.88 26.58 -1.11
N LYS A 88 20.03 26.56 -2.15
CA LYS A 88 20.45 26.50 -3.56
C LYS A 88 20.36 27.82 -4.33
N SER A 89 19.95 28.91 -3.69
CA SER A 89 20.14 30.22 -4.31
C SER A 89 21.61 30.61 -4.22
N PRO A 90 22.35 30.82 -5.33
CA PRO A 90 23.67 31.42 -5.31
C PRO A 90 23.57 32.96 -5.20
N ALA A 91 22.49 33.48 -4.62
CA ALA A 91 22.34 34.90 -4.36
C ALA A 91 22.86 35.17 -2.94
N GLU A 92 24.14 35.53 -2.89
CA GLU A 92 24.81 36.25 -1.80
C GLU A 92 24.61 35.65 -0.40
N SER A 93 25.68 35.04 0.12
CA SER A 93 25.89 34.96 1.57
C SER A 93 26.00 36.39 2.14
N LEU A 94 24.88 37.10 2.22
CA LEU A 94 24.76 38.34 2.95
C LEU A 94 24.86 37.95 4.41
N THR A 95 26.08 37.92 4.92
CA THR A 95 26.38 38.00 6.35
C THR A 95 25.34 38.94 6.96
N PRO A 96 24.49 38.46 7.89
CA PRO A 96 23.38 39.25 8.42
C PRO A 96 23.84 40.66 8.77
N GLU A 97 23.07 41.69 8.39
CA GLU A 97 23.52 43.08 8.49
C GLU A 97 24.00 43.46 9.89
N LYS A 98 23.41 42.84 10.93
CA LYS A 98 23.82 42.98 12.33
C LYS A 98 25.28 42.57 12.55
N TYR A 99 25.74 41.48 11.95
CA TYR A 99 27.13 41.01 12.06
C TYR A 99 28.08 41.92 11.29
N ARG A 100 27.67 42.41 10.12
CA ARG A 100 28.46 43.37 9.32
C ARG A 100 28.63 44.71 10.06
N LEU A 101 27.56 45.20 10.68
CA LEU A 101 27.57 46.41 11.49
C LEU A 101 28.50 46.25 12.70
N VAL A 102 28.33 45.18 13.48
CA VAL A 102 29.16 44.90 14.66
C VAL A 102 30.62 44.71 14.27
N HIS A 103 30.91 44.03 13.15
CA HIS A 103 32.28 43.93 12.65
C HIS A 103 32.89 45.32 12.35
N THR A 104 32.14 46.19 11.67
CA THR A 104 32.60 47.55 11.38
C THR A 104 32.87 48.36 12.66
N LEU A 105 32.04 48.19 13.70
CA LEU A 105 32.26 48.82 15.01
C LEU A 105 33.51 48.26 15.70
N THR A 106 33.75 46.95 15.63
CA THR A 106 34.98 46.35 16.17
C THR A 106 36.23 46.78 15.40
N GLN A 107 36.15 46.99 14.08
CA GLN A 107 37.25 47.53 13.28
C GLN A 107 37.58 49.00 13.61
N LYS A 108 36.60 49.73 14.18
CA LYS A 108 36.79 51.08 14.72
C LYS A 108 37.28 51.08 16.17
N ASN A 109 37.79 49.95 16.66
CA ASN A 109 38.30 49.74 18.02
C ASN A 109 37.28 50.00 19.13
N MET A 110 35.99 49.89 18.84
CA MET A 110 34.93 50.03 19.85
C MET A 110 34.90 48.80 20.76
N SER A 111 34.89 49.03 22.07
CA SER A 111 34.80 47.99 23.11
C SER A 111 33.40 47.37 23.19
N ILE A 112 33.30 46.20 23.83
CA ILE A 112 32.02 45.48 23.98
C ILE A 112 30.98 46.35 24.71
N ASP A 113 31.41 47.11 25.73
CA ASP A 113 30.52 47.97 26.51
C ASP A 113 29.98 49.15 25.68
N GLU A 114 30.84 49.74 24.84
CA GLU A 114 30.44 50.80 23.91
C GLU A 114 29.50 50.29 22.82
N ILE A 115 29.75 49.08 22.28
CA ILE A 115 28.85 48.43 21.32
C ILE A 115 27.50 48.13 21.98
N SER A 116 27.50 47.64 23.22
CA SER A 116 26.27 47.35 23.96
C SER A 116 25.43 48.61 24.18
N SER A 117 26.09 49.73 24.50
CA SER A 117 25.46 51.03 24.67
C SER A 117 24.96 51.60 23.35
N PHE A 118 25.74 51.48 22.27
CA PHE A 118 25.40 51.96 20.93
C PHE A 118 24.20 51.22 20.34
N LEU A 119 24.10 49.91 20.56
CA LEU A 119 23.00 49.07 20.06
C LEU A 119 21.83 48.95 21.06
N ALA A 120 21.94 49.56 22.24
CA ALA A 120 20.96 49.43 23.33
C ALA A 120 20.63 47.97 23.69
N ILE A 121 21.66 47.13 23.77
CA ILE A 121 21.58 45.69 24.11
C ILE A 121 22.41 45.39 25.35
N SER A 122 22.26 44.18 25.90
CA SER A 122 23.12 43.73 27.01
C SER A 122 24.57 43.53 26.56
N SER A 123 25.52 43.68 27.48
CA SER A 123 26.94 43.40 27.24
C SER A 123 27.18 41.95 26.80
N HIS A 124 26.41 41.01 27.36
CA HIS A 124 26.43 39.60 26.97
C HIS A 124 25.99 39.40 25.51
N GLU A 125 24.92 40.06 25.07
CA GLU A 125 24.45 40.00 23.68
C GLU A 125 25.44 40.67 22.72
N ALA A 126 26.05 41.78 23.11
CA ALA A 126 27.11 42.42 22.33
C ALA A 126 28.32 41.49 22.14
N GLN A 127 28.75 40.79 23.20
CA GLN A 127 29.84 39.81 23.12
C GLN A 127 29.50 38.63 22.19
N GLN A 128 28.27 38.13 22.23
CA GLN A 128 27.80 37.10 21.32
C GLN A 128 27.83 37.59 19.87
N LEU A 129 27.33 38.79 19.59
CA LEU A 129 27.33 39.37 18.25
C LEU A 129 28.74 39.61 17.71
N VAL A 130 29.68 40.03 18.55
CA VAL A 130 31.11 40.19 18.18
C VAL A 130 31.75 38.83 17.87
N THR A 131 31.37 37.78 18.58
CA THR A 131 31.89 36.42 18.32
C THR A 131 31.33 35.88 17.01
N LEU A 132 30.02 36.06 16.80
CA LEU A 132 29.33 35.62 15.58
C LEU A 132 29.78 36.40 14.35
N SER A 133 30.10 37.69 14.48
CA SER A 133 30.59 38.50 13.36
C SER A 133 31.97 38.10 12.87
N LYS A 134 32.81 37.50 13.74
CA LYS A 134 34.11 36.91 13.37
C LYS A 134 33.96 35.56 12.67
N LEU A 135 32.94 34.78 13.02
CA LEU A 135 32.68 33.46 12.44
C LEU A 135 31.97 33.54 11.08
N ALA A 136 31.28 34.64 10.81
CA ALA A 136 30.49 34.84 9.59
C ALA A 136 31.26 35.56 8.46
N GLN A 137 32.57 35.75 8.62
CA GLN A 137 33.53 36.17 7.58
C GLN A 137 34.25 34.96 7.01
#